data_AF-A0A536THV3-F1
#
_entry.id   AF-A0A536THV3-F1
#
_cell.length_a   1.000
_cell.length_b   1.000
_cell.length_c   1.000
_cell.angle_alpha   90.00
_cell.angle_beta   90.00
_cell.angle_gamma   90.00
#
_symmetry.space_group_name_H-M   'P 1'
#
loop_
_entity.id
_entity.type
_entity.pdbx_description
1 polymer ?
#
loop_
_entity_poly.entity_id
_entity_poly.type
_entity_poly.pdbx_seq_one_letter_code
_entity_poly.pdbx_strand_id
1 'polypeptide(L)'
;MNLASAGDRQAPRHESARSDRSDFVREAVFATGWIRLDTAVASSRGRSHAENEDWHSALGGTAPLFVVADGVSSGAMAACASRELVLRLHETLERGRIDAAAVRSAVLDADRKVRRSIASLTDASGAATVALCAGTGASLSRWLVAWVGDCRVYRVSALDGAPAQLLTLDDTYRHLSEQQPPGGSLDDPARMVGNGAVDAPNVRHVDLGRDEMLLLCSDGVHKHAGAHDIARLLRGSSPLVARCMRLIEFARTSGSNDDATVLVVHRAERARARLVRLVSIGALIALVAIALLLLAGDWVTAQRLPATANAKVQP
;
A
#
# COMPACT_ATOMS: atom_id res chain seq x y z
N MET A 1 69.39 -18.23 2.34
CA MET A 1 68.77 -17.09 3.04
C MET A 1 68.05 -16.25 1.99
N ASN A 2 66.71 -16.28 2.01
CA ASN A 2 65.87 -15.72 0.96
C ASN A 2 65.63 -14.20 1.15
N LEU A 3 65.90 -13.49 0.06
CA LEU A 3 65.34 -12.28 -0.57
C LEU A 3 64.20 -11.46 0.08
N ALA A 4 64.20 -10.18 -0.37
CA ALA A 4 63.11 -9.16 -0.48
C ALA A 4 63.15 -8.06 0.60
N SER A 5 62.88 -6.76 0.34
CA SER A 5 62.39 -6.03 -0.84
C SER A 5 62.54 -4.52 -0.55
N ALA A 6 62.98 -3.71 -1.51
CA ALA A 6 62.80 -2.26 -1.49
C ALA A 6 62.33 -1.82 -2.89
N GLY A 7 61.07 -1.42 -2.97
CA GLY A 7 60.42 -0.96 -4.19
C GLY A 7 59.34 0.03 -3.84
N ASP A 8 59.67 1.30 -4.02
CA ASP A 8 58.80 2.47 -3.90
C ASP A 8 57.57 2.32 -4.81
N ARG A 9 56.37 2.36 -4.23
CA ARG A 9 55.10 2.55 -4.94
C ARG A 9 54.22 3.48 -4.11
N GLN A 10 54.05 4.70 -4.60
CA GLN A 10 52.99 5.61 -4.18
C GLN A 10 51.64 4.89 -4.26
N ALA A 11 51.01 4.72 -3.10
CA ALA A 11 49.63 4.28 -3.01
C ALA A 11 48.71 5.41 -3.50
N PRO A 12 47.69 5.11 -4.31
CA PRO A 12 46.72 6.11 -4.71
C PRO A 12 45.92 6.54 -3.47
N ARG A 13 45.84 7.86 -3.25
CA ARG A 13 44.88 8.46 -2.33
C ARG A 13 43.49 8.09 -2.85
N HIS A 14 42.83 7.13 -2.21
CA HIS A 14 41.42 6.88 -2.45
C HIS A 14 40.62 8.06 -1.89
N GLU A 15 40.28 8.93 -2.83
CA GLU A 15 39.25 9.95 -2.78
C GLU A 15 38.00 9.46 -2.03
N SER A 16 37.66 10.13 -0.94
CA SER A 16 36.48 9.91 -0.11
C SER A 16 35.21 10.37 -0.83
N ALA A 17 34.87 9.73 -1.94
CA ALA A 17 33.71 10.06 -2.75
C ALA A 17 32.66 8.96 -2.72
N ARG A 18 31.51 9.30 -2.12
CA ARG A 18 30.17 8.68 -2.25
C ARG A 18 29.93 7.38 -1.46
N SER A 19 29.47 7.49 -0.22
CA SER A 19 28.84 6.35 0.48
C SER A 19 27.71 6.72 1.46
N ASP A 20 26.89 7.73 1.18
CA ASP A 20 25.82 8.12 2.13
C ASP A 20 24.46 8.46 1.47
N ARG A 21 24.03 7.64 0.50
CA ARG A 21 22.62 7.60 0.06
C ARG A 21 22.13 6.16 0.10
N SER A 22 21.83 5.65 1.30
CA SER A 22 21.02 4.44 1.42
C SER A 22 19.54 4.80 1.40
N ASP A 23 19.07 5.34 0.27
CA ASP A 23 17.63 5.32 -0.04
C ASP A 23 17.31 3.87 -0.44
N PHE A 24 16.58 3.14 0.41
CA PHE A 24 16.19 1.77 0.08
C PHE A 24 14.99 1.84 -0.87
N VAL A 25 15.27 1.56 -2.15
CA VAL A 25 14.30 1.63 -3.24
C VAL A 25 14.14 0.25 -3.86
N ARG A 26 12.91 -0.29 -3.86
CA ARG A 26 12.61 -1.61 -4.44
C ARG A 26 11.29 -1.59 -5.20
N GLU A 27 11.21 -2.40 -6.25
CA GLU A 27 9.99 -2.65 -7.02
C GLU A 27 9.85 -4.16 -7.23
N ALA A 28 8.62 -4.68 -7.17
CA ALA A 28 8.31 -6.06 -7.53
C ALA A 28 6.94 -6.17 -8.20
N VAL A 29 6.78 -7.20 -9.02
CA VAL A 29 5.55 -7.50 -9.73
C VAL A 29 5.06 -8.88 -9.32
N PHE A 30 3.87 -8.94 -8.72
CA PHE A 30 3.16 -10.18 -8.47
C PHE A 30 2.09 -10.35 -9.56
N ALA A 31 1.99 -11.52 -10.20
CA ALA A 31 0.99 -11.72 -11.25
C ALA A 31 0.35 -13.11 -11.18
N THR A 32 -0.99 -13.12 -11.19
CA THR A 32 -1.79 -14.32 -11.44
C THR A 32 -2.23 -14.35 -12.91
N GLY A 33 -3.00 -15.37 -13.33
CA GLY A 33 -3.46 -15.50 -14.73
C GLY A 33 -4.16 -14.25 -15.28
N TRP A 34 -4.90 -13.51 -14.44
CA TRP A 34 -5.79 -12.43 -14.87
C TRP A 34 -5.51 -11.06 -14.21
N ILE A 35 -4.78 -11.01 -13.10
CA ILE A 35 -4.47 -9.78 -12.35
C ILE A 35 -2.97 -9.63 -12.19
N ARG A 36 -2.49 -8.39 -12.33
CA ARG A 36 -1.12 -7.99 -12.04
C ARG A 36 -1.16 -7.02 -10.86
N LEU A 37 -0.39 -7.29 -9.81
CA LEU A 37 -0.09 -6.33 -8.76
C LEU A 37 1.31 -5.78 -9.02
N ASP A 38 1.39 -4.50 -9.34
CA ASP A 38 2.65 -3.77 -9.34
C ASP A 38 2.85 -3.19 -7.94
N THR A 39 4.01 -3.43 -7.34
CA THR A 39 4.32 -2.97 -5.99
C THR A 39 5.63 -2.23 -5.97
N ALA A 40 5.68 -1.12 -5.25
CA ALA A 40 6.91 -0.38 -5.07
C ALA A 40 6.99 0.16 -3.66
N VAL A 41 8.21 0.31 -3.17
CA VAL A 41 8.49 0.91 -1.87
C VAL A 41 9.69 1.83 -1.98
N ALA A 42 9.57 2.96 -1.30
CA ALA A 42 10.65 3.87 -1.05
C ALA A 42 10.66 4.19 0.45
N SER A 43 11.84 4.20 1.06
CA SER A 43 12.03 4.59 2.45
C SER A 43 13.33 5.39 2.55
N SER A 44 13.29 6.51 3.26
CA SER A 44 14.40 7.44 3.37
C SER A 44 14.49 8.02 4.77
N ARG A 45 15.72 8.01 5.32
CA ARG A 45 16.03 8.46 6.67
C ARG A 45 15.75 9.97 6.85
N GLY A 46 15.16 10.33 7.98
CA GLY A 46 14.99 11.69 8.46
C GLY A 46 16.31 12.37 8.75
N ARG A 47 16.36 13.69 8.54
CA ARG A 47 17.56 14.49 8.84
C ARG A 47 17.87 14.54 10.33
N SER A 48 16.84 14.35 11.16
CA SER A 48 16.96 14.41 12.62
C SER A 48 17.39 13.07 13.25
N HIS A 49 17.39 11.97 12.51
CA HIS A 49 17.60 10.63 13.06
C HIS A 49 18.97 10.06 12.66
N ALA A 50 19.59 9.30 13.55
CA ALA A 50 20.88 8.66 13.31
C ALA A 50 20.77 7.44 12.37
N GLU A 51 19.65 6.74 12.44
CA GLU A 51 19.25 5.64 11.57
C GLU A 51 17.81 5.82 11.10
N ASN A 52 17.34 4.99 10.17
CA ASN A 52 15.95 5.00 9.74
C ASN A 52 15.15 4.05 10.64
N GLU A 53 14.20 4.61 11.38
CA GLU A 53 13.36 3.93 12.36
C GLU A 53 12.08 3.37 11.73
N ASP A 54 11.78 3.72 10.48
CA ASP A 54 10.76 3.05 9.68
C ASP A 54 11.22 1.67 9.20
N TRP A 55 10.25 0.77 9.04
CA TRP A 55 10.45 -0.49 8.34
C TRP A 55 9.25 -0.87 7.48
N HIS A 56 9.47 -1.73 6.50
CA HIS A 56 8.43 -2.13 5.56
C HIS A 56 8.61 -3.57 5.06
N SER A 57 7.56 -4.11 4.45
CA SER A 57 7.60 -5.43 3.79
C SER A 57 8.65 -5.49 2.69
N ALA A 58 9.27 -6.66 2.55
CA ALA A 58 9.95 -7.01 1.32
C ALA A 58 8.92 -7.27 0.22
N LEU A 59 9.17 -6.76 -0.99
CA LEU A 59 8.20 -6.86 -2.10
C LEU A 59 8.20 -8.23 -2.82
N GLY A 60 9.15 -9.12 -2.50
CA GLY A 60 9.32 -10.42 -3.15
C GLY A 60 8.59 -11.59 -2.47
N GLY A 61 7.68 -11.31 -1.54
CA GLY A 61 6.93 -12.33 -0.80
C GLY A 61 5.96 -13.13 -1.68
N THR A 62 5.57 -14.32 -1.22
CA THR A 62 4.61 -15.19 -1.91
C THR A 62 3.15 -14.87 -1.58
N ALA A 63 2.90 -14.15 -0.48
CA ALA A 63 1.58 -13.71 -0.07
C ALA A 63 1.36 -12.24 -0.45
N PRO A 64 0.13 -11.81 -0.79
CA PRO A 64 -0.20 -10.42 -1.05
C PRO A 64 -0.36 -9.63 0.26
N LEU A 65 0.65 -9.69 1.13
CA LEU A 65 0.70 -9.01 2.43
C LEU A 65 1.75 -7.90 2.38
N PHE A 66 1.33 -6.68 2.71
CA PHE A 66 2.19 -5.50 2.72
C PHE A 66 2.00 -4.75 4.03
N VAL A 67 3.10 -4.32 4.62
CA VAL A 67 3.20 -3.73 5.95
C VAL A 67 4.16 -2.55 5.88
N VAL A 68 3.80 -1.45 6.52
CA VAL A 68 4.68 -0.33 6.87
C VAL A 68 4.57 -0.16 8.37
N ALA A 69 5.70 -0.05 9.06
CA ALA A 69 5.79 0.21 10.47
C ALA A 69 6.75 1.36 10.73
N ASP A 70 6.43 2.16 11.73
CA ASP A 70 7.16 3.37 12.11
C ASP A 70 7.58 3.24 13.58
N GLY A 71 8.88 3.25 13.83
CA GLY A 71 9.46 3.08 15.15
C GLY A 71 9.36 4.37 15.96
N VAL A 72 8.87 4.29 17.20
CA VAL A 72 8.65 5.50 18.01
C VAL A 72 9.95 5.95 18.68
N SER A 73 10.52 7.05 18.19
CA SER A 73 11.84 7.60 18.61
C SER A 73 11.92 8.03 20.08
N SER A 74 10.79 8.29 20.74
CA SER A 74 10.76 8.60 22.17
C SER A 74 10.96 7.37 23.05
N GLY A 75 10.83 6.17 22.47
CA GLY A 75 11.15 4.89 23.09
C GLY A 75 12.56 4.43 22.79
N ALA A 76 12.93 3.27 23.33
CA ALA A 76 14.21 2.64 23.02
C ALA A 76 14.12 1.76 21.77
N MET A 77 15.21 1.68 21.02
CA MET A 77 15.38 0.71 19.93
C MET A 77 14.28 0.79 18.86
N ALA A 78 13.87 2.00 18.46
CA ALA A 78 12.76 2.24 17.53
C ALA A 78 12.91 1.48 16.19
N ALA A 79 14.09 1.53 15.55
CA ALA A 79 14.38 0.75 14.34
C ALA A 79 14.31 -0.77 14.55
N CYS A 80 14.64 -1.26 15.75
CA CYS A 80 14.49 -2.67 16.10
C CYS A 80 13.00 -3.03 16.24
N ALA A 81 12.22 -2.18 16.91
CA ALA A 81 10.80 -2.39 17.15
C ALA A 81 10.01 -2.50 15.84
N SER A 82 10.17 -1.54 14.93
CA SER A 82 9.48 -1.52 13.62
C SER A 82 9.90 -2.72 12.75
N ARG A 83 11.21 -3.00 12.68
CA ARG A 83 11.74 -4.15 11.94
C ARG A 83 11.20 -5.47 12.46
N GLU A 84 11.29 -5.70 13.76
CA GLU A 84 10.84 -6.95 14.38
C GLU A 84 9.32 -7.13 14.23
N LEU A 85 8.55 -6.04 14.37
CA LEU A 85 7.11 -6.05 14.15
C LEU A 85 6.75 -6.55 12.75
N VAL A 86 7.33 -5.96 11.70
CA VAL A 86 7.07 -6.37 10.31
C VAL A 86 7.44 -7.83 10.09
N LEU A 87 8.61 -8.27 10.55
CA LEU A 87 9.06 -9.65 10.37
C LEU A 87 8.10 -10.65 11.03
N ARG A 88 7.62 -10.35 12.25
CA ARG A 88 6.69 -11.23 12.98
C ARG A 88 5.30 -11.28 12.37
N LEU A 89 4.83 -10.17 11.81
CA LEU A 89 3.57 -10.13 11.07
C LEU A 89 3.63 -11.04 9.84
N HIS A 90 4.70 -10.96 9.04
CA HIS A 90 4.90 -11.88 7.92
C HIS A 90 5.01 -13.33 8.39
N GLU A 91 5.84 -13.60 9.40
CA GLU A 91 6.03 -14.95 9.95
C GLU A 91 4.70 -15.60 10.36
N THR A 92 3.79 -14.83 10.95
CA THR A 92 2.51 -15.35 11.45
C THR A 92 1.44 -15.43 10.37
N LEU A 93 1.29 -14.37 9.57
CA LEU A 93 0.17 -14.21 8.64
C LEU A 93 0.36 -14.99 7.33
N GLU A 94 1.60 -15.24 6.91
CA GLU A 94 1.87 -15.98 5.67
C GLU A 94 1.66 -17.50 5.80
N ARG A 95 1.51 -18.01 7.03
CA ARG A 95 1.30 -19.44 7.30
C ARG A 95 -0.11 -19.94 6.98
N GLY A 96 -1.07 -19.05 6.71
CA GLY A 96 -2.46 -19.44 6.55
C GLY A 96 -3.34 -18.39 5.91
N ARG A 97 -4.66 -18.57 6.06
CA ARG A 97 -5.65 -17.61 5.57
C ARG A 97 -5.60 -16.34 6.43
N ILE A 98 -5.36 -15.21 5.78
CA ILE A 98 -5.37 -13.90 6.44
C ILE A 98 -6.82 -13.41 6.53
N ASP A 99 -7.29 -13.25 7.77
CA ASP A 99 -8.55 -12.59 8.11
C ASP A 99 -8.40 -11.73 9.37
N ALA A 100 -9.47 -11.05 9.79
CA ALA A 100 -9.44 -10.15 10.93
C ALA A 100 -9.00 -10.83 12.24
N ALA A 101 -9.38 -12.10 12.44
CA ALA A 101 -9.00 -12.85 13.64
C ALA A 101 -7.51 -13.22 13.61
N ALA A 102 -7.01 -13.67 12.46
CA ALA A 102 -5.59 -13.95 12.24
C ALA A 102 -4.74 -12.69 12.43
N VAL A 103 -5.16 -11.54 11.87
CA VAL A 103 -4.50 -10.25 12.05
C VAL A 103 -4.47 -9.83 13.53
N ARG A 104 -5.61 -9.92 14.24
CA ARG A 104 -5.65 -9.64 15.67
C ARG A 104 -4.68 -10.51 16.45
N SER A 105 -4.69 -11.83 16.21
CA SER A 105 -3.78 -12.75 16.88
C SER A 105 -2.31 -12.44 16.57
N ALA A 106 -1.99 -12.10 15.32
CA ALA A 106 -0.62 -11.79 14.89
C ALA A 106 -0.11 -10.50 15.53
N VAL A 107 -0.93 -9.44 15.60
CA VAL A 107 -0.56 -8.17 16.23
C VAL A 107 -0.33 -8.34 17.73
N LEU A 108 -1.22 -9.05 18.44
CA LEU A 108 -1.05 -9.29 19.88
C LEU A 108 0.13 -10.21 20.20
N ASP A 109 0.44 -11.16 19.31
CA ASP A 109 1.65 -11.96 19.44
C ASP A 109 2.92 -11.15 19.18
N ALA A 110 2.89 -10.29 18.15
CA ALA A 110 3.98 -9.37 17.84
C ALA A 110 4.23 -8.39 18.99
N ASP A 111 3.20 -7.80 19.60
CA ASP A 111 3.34 -6.94 20.78
C ASP A 111 4.15 -7.63 21.89
N ARG A 112 3.72 -8.85 22.28
CA ARG A 112 4.38 -9.61 23.35
C ARG A 112 5.79 -9.99 23.02
N LYS A 113 6.10 -10.21 21.75
CA LYS A 113 7.44 -10.66 21.33
C LYS A 113 8.39 -9.47 21.16
N VAL A 114 7.97 -8.39 20.50
CA VAL A 114 8.74 -7.14 20.38
C VAL A 114 9.11 -6.62 21.76
N ARG A 115 8.14 -6.53 22.68
CA ARG A 115 8.37 -6.12 24.07
C ARG A 115 9.43 -6.95 24.77
N ARG A 116 9.37 -8.28 24.63
CA ARG A 116 10.34 -9.20 25.25
C ARG A 116 11.73 -9.07 24.65
N SER A 117 11.83 -8.89 23.33
CA SER A 117 13.12 -8.70 22.66
C SER A 117 13.78 -7.40 23.11
N ILE A 118 13.04 -6.30 23.16
CA ILE A 118 13.58 -5.00 23.61
C ILE A 118 13.98 -5.05 25.09
N ALA A 119 13.13 -5.64 25.94
CA ALA A 119 13.44 -5.83 27.37
C ALA A 119 14.67 -6.72 27.63
N SER A 120 15.12 -7.52 26.66
CA SER A 120 16.35 -8.30 26.77
C SER A 120 17.63 -7.50 26.47
N LEU A 121 17.47 -6.30 25.91
CA LEU A 121 18.56 -5.42 25.48
C LEU A 121 18.66 -4.13 26.32
N THR A 122 17.55 -3.68 26.90
CA THR A 122 17.46 -2.42 27.66
C THR A 122 16.26 -2.43 28.61
N ASP A 123 16.35 -1.65 29.69
CA ASP A 123 15.25 -1.45 30.66
C ASP A 123 14.18 -0.46 30.16
N ALA A 124 14.46 0.26 29.07
CA ALA A 124 13.52 1.19 28.46
C ALA A 124 12.54 0.48 27.50
N SER A 125 11.31 1.01 27.39
CA SER A 125 10.31 0.46 26.47
C SER A 125 10.52 0.98 25.05
N GLY A 126 10.32 0.11 24.06
CA GLY A 126 10.28 0.47 22.65
C GLY A 126 9.00 -0.01 21.98
N ALA A 127 8.54 0.71 20.97
CA ALA A 127 7.30 0.39 20.28
C ALA A 127 7.31 0.93 18.85
N ALA A 128 6.35 0.48 18.04
CA ALA A 128 6.15 0.97 16.68
C ALA A 128 4.65 1.10 16.35
N THR A 129 4.30 2.07 15.50
CA THR A 129 2.99 2.11 14.82
C THR A 129 3.07 1.27 13.55
N VAL A 130 1.92 0.85 13.02
CA VAL A 130 1.89 -0.06 11.86
C VAL A 130 0.61 0.07 11.07
N ALA A 131 0.73 -0.02 9.75
CA ALA A 131 -0.37 -0.27 8.83
C ALA A 131 -0.05 -1.49 7.97
N LEU A 132 -1.07 -2.30 7.68
CA LEU A 132 -0.96 -3.44 6.79
C LEU A 132 -2.15 -3.54 5.84
N CYS A 133 -1.89 -4.13 4.68
CA CYS A 133 -2.84 -4.47 3.63
C CYS A 133 -2.62 -5.92 3.20
N ALA A 134 -3.66 -6.74 3.25
CA ALA A 134 -3.63 -8.12 2.80
C ALA A 134 -4.68 -8.37 1.71
N GLY A 135 -4.23 -8.81 0.54
CA GLY A 135 -5.10 -9.21 -0.56
C GLY A 135 -5.80 -10.52 -0.23
N THR A 136 -7.13 -10.56 -0.37
CA THR A 136 -7.95 -11.74 -0.08
C THR A 136 -8.65 -12.26 -1.35
N GLY A 137 -8.69 -13.58 -1.48
CA GLY A 137 -9.29 -14.26 -2.63
C GLY A 137 -8.45 -14.19 -3.92
N ALA A 138 -8.83 -15.02 -4.90
CA ALA A 138 -8.06 -15.20 -6.13
C ALA A 138 -8.03 -13.95 -7.05
N SER A 139 -9.04 -13.08 -6.95
CA SER A 139 -9.18 -11.88 -7.79
C SER A 139 -8.41 -10.66 -7.27
N LEU A 140 -7.88 -10.72 -6.04
CA LEU A 140 -7.22 -9.63 -5.34
C LEU A 140 -8.02 -8.31 -5.39
N SER A 141 -9.35 -8.41 -5.46
CA SER A 141 -10.26 -7.27 -5.49
C SER A 141 -10.77 -6.90 -4.09
N ARG A 142 -10.57 -7.77 -3.11
CA ARG A 142 -10.93 -7.55 -1.70
C ARG A 142 -9.67 -7.52 -0.86
N TRP A 143 -9.54 -6.51 -0.03
CA TRP A 143 -8.38 -6.28 0.80
C TRP A 143 -8.79 -6.12 2.26
N LEU A 144 -8.00 -6.71 3.14
CA LEU A 144 -8.07 -6.45 4.57
C LEU A 144 -7.03 -5.39 4.90
N VAL A 145 -7.48 -4.25 5.41
CA VAL A 145 -6.63 -3.19 5.94
C VAL A 145 -6.66 -3.28 7.46
N ALA A 146 -5.50 -3.22 8.10
CA ALA A 146 -5.42 -3.14 9.55
C ALA A 146 -4.30 -2.20 9.99
N TRP A 147 -4.46 -1.57 11.15
CA TRP A 147 -3.47 -0.64 11.67
C TRP A 147 -3.52 -0.54 13.20
N VAL A 148 -2.42 -0.06 13.76
CA VAL A 148 -2.27 0.39 15.16
C VAL A 148 -1.42 1.65 15.15
N GLY A 149 -1.88 2.70 15.80
CA GLY A 149 -1.20 4.00 15.81
C GLY A 149 -1.57 4.85 14.61
N ASP A 150 -0.59 5.53 14.01
CA ASP A 150 -0.81 6.59 13.02
C ASP A 150 -0.19 6.32 11.64
N CYS A 151 0.45 5.18 11.40
CA CYS A 151 0.69 4.73 10.03
C CYS A 151 -0.63 4.68 9.24
N ARG A 152 -0.67 5.26 8.04
CA ARG A 152 -1.91 5.43 7.27
C ARG A 152 -1.99 4.57 6.03
N VAL A 153 -3.23 4.24 5.65
CA VAL A 153 -3.54 3.64 4.34
C VAL A 153 -4.49 4.52 3.54
N TYR A 154 -4.16 4.77 2.29
CA TYR A 154 -4.98 5.51 1.33
C TYR A 154 -5.36 4.63 0.14
N ARG A 155 -6.59 4.82 -0.38
CA ARG A 155 -6.98 4.35 -1.71
C ARG A 155 -6.87 5.47 -2.71
N VAL A 156 -6.13 5.25 -3.78
CA VAL A 156 -6.05 6.17 -4.93
C VAL A 156 -6.87 5.60 -6.07
N SER A 157 -7.93 6.31 -6.43
CA SER A 157 -8.77 5.95 -7.58
C SER A 157 -8.03 6.20 -8.90
N ALA A 158 -8.37 5.41 -9.92
CA ALA A 158 -7.97 5.61 -11.31
C ALA A 158 -8.58 6.88 -11.93
N LEU A 159 -9.64 7.43 -11.34
CA LEU A 159 -10.28 8.67 -11.80
C LEU A 159 -9.36 9.87 -11.56
N ASP A 160 -9.09 10.62 -12.63
CA ASP A 160 -8.25 11.82 -12.54
C ASP A 160 -8.91 12.91 -11.67
N GLY A 161 -8.09 13.75 -11.05
CA GLY A 161 -8.53 14.84 -10.17
C GLY A 161 -9.09 14.43 -8.79
N ALA A 162 -9.50 13.17 -8.57
CA ALA A 162 -10.03 12.75 -7.27
C ALA A 162 -8.92 12.76 -6.18
N PRO A 163 -9.16 13.24 -4.95
CA PRO A 163 -8.19 13.10 -3.86
C PRO A 163 -8.02 11.63 -3.45
N ALA A 164 -6.89 11.31 -2.82
CA ALA A 164 -6.69 10.01 -2.20
C ALA A 164 -7.66 9.83 -1.03
N GLN A 165 -8.36 8.71 -0.97
CA GLN A 165 -9.30 8.41 0.11
C GLN A 165 -8.55 7.79 1.29
N LEU A 166 -8.57 8.44 2.44
CA LEU A 166 -8.03 7.87 3.68
C LEU A 166 -8.89 6.69 4.14
N LEU A 167 -8.26 5.55 4.43
CA LEU A 167 -8.90 4.31 4.86
C LEU A 167 -8.71 3.99 6.35
N THR A 168 -7.75 4.64 7.00
CA THR A 168 -7.44 4.48 8.43
C THR A 168 -7.95 5.68 9.24
N LEU A 169 -8.03 5.51 10.55
CA LEU A 169 -8.23 6.59 11.51
C LEU A 169 -7.18 6.43 12.60
N ASP A 170 -6.28 7.40 12.73
CA ASP A 170 -5.12 7.29 13.61
C ASP A 170 -5.55 7.06 15.07
N ASP A 171 -4.85 6.17 15.77
CA ASP A 171 -5.06 5.91 17.20
C ASP A 171 -4.36 6.97 18.08
N THR A 172 -4.67 8.25 17.88
CA THR A 172 -4.13 9.35 18.69
C THR A 172 -4.93 9.54 19.97
N TYR A 173 -4.32 10.15 20.99
CA TYR A 173 -5.03 10.51 22.23
C TYR A 173 -6.29 11.35 21.94
N ARG A 174 -6.23 12.26 20.96
CA ARG A 174 -7.38 13.04 20.49
C ARG A 174 -8.50 12.16 19.93
N HIS A 175 -8.19 11.26 19.00
CA HIS A 175 -9.22 10.44 18.35
C HIS A 175 -9.84 9.43 19.29
N LEU A 176 -9.06 8.90 20.24
CA LEU A 176 -9.57 7.97 21.25
C LEU A 176 -10.23 8.68 22.44
N SER A 177 -10.20 10.02 22.49
CA SER A 177 -10.70 10.82 23.61
C SER A 177 -10.05 10.42 24.94
N GLU A 178 -8.73 10.16 24.89
CA GLU A 178 -7.91 9.77 26.03
C GLU A 178 -6.99 10.91 26.47
N GLN A 179 -6.56 10.88 27.73
CA GLN A 179 -5.62 11.85 28.24
C GLN A 179 -4.19 11.47 27.85
N GLN A 180 -3.50 12.40 27.22
CA GLN A 180 -2.08 12.27 26.88
C GLN A 180 -1.20 12.32 28.15
N PRO A 181 -0.05 11.62 28.17
CA PRO A 181 0.90 11.70 29.26
C PRO A 181 1.49 13.11 29.40
N PRO A 182 2.05 13.47 30.57
CA PRO A 182 2.73 14.74 30.76
C PRO A 182 3.82 14.96 29.69
N GLY A 183 3.76 16.11 29.00
CA GLY A 183 4.70 16.45 27.92
C GLY A 183 4.36 15.84 26.55
N GLY A 184 3.33 14.99 26.45
CA GLY A 184 2.81 14.49 25.18
C GLY A 184 1.83 15.45 24.50
N SER A 185 1.65 15.27 23.20
CA SER A 185 0.63 15.93 22.38
C SER A 185 -0.64 15.08 22.32
N LEU A 186 -1.79 15.74 22.14
CA LEU A 186 -3.05 15.06 21.83
C LEU A 186 -3.00 14.33 20.47
N ASP A 187 -2.11 14.77 19.59
CA ASP A 187 -1.94 14.19 18.25
C ASP A 187 -0.87 13.07 18.22
N ASP A 188 -0.28 12.73 19.38
CA ASP A 188 0.63 11.58 19.49
C ASP A 188 -0.16 10.26 19.48
N PRO A 189 0.44 9.16 18.99
CA PRO A 189 -0.14 7.82 19.11
C PRO A 189 -0.39 7.43 20.57
N ALA A 190 -1.62 7.01 20.86
CA ALA A 190 -2.03 6.41 22.13
C ALA A 190 -1.94 4.88 22.12
N ARG A 191 -1.78 4.28 20.93
CA ARG A 191 -1.64 2.84 20.72
C ARG A 191 -0.42 2.56 19.85
N MET A 192 0.44 1.67 20.31
CA MET A 192 1.66 1.26 19.63
C MET A 192 1.94 -0.22 19.93
N VAL A 193 2.54 -0.95 19.01
CA VAL A 193 2.87 -2.36 19.20
C VAL A 193 4.26 -2.48 19.84
N GLY A 194 4.38 -3.24 20.93
CA GLY A 194 5.63 -3.49 21.64
C GLY A 194 5.67 -2.99 23.08
N ASN A 195 4.67 -2.24 23.53
CA ASN A 195 4.57 -1.73 24.90
C ASN A 195 3.36 -2.27 25.67
N GLY A 196 2.56 -3.16 25.09
CA GLY A 196 1.37 -3.72 25.74
C GLY A 196 0.14 -2.82 25.72
N ALA A 197 0.16 -1.70 24.99
CA ALA A 197 -0.98 -0.79 24.89
C ALA A 197 -2.07 -1.25 23.89
N VAL A 198 -1.91 -2.39 23.23
CA VAL A 198 -2.82 -2.85 22.15
C VAL A 198 -3.77 -3.94 22.65
N ASP A 199 -5.07 -3.63 22.70
CA ASP A 199 -6.13 -4.62 22.97
C ASP A 199 -6.57 -5.38 21.70
N ALA A 200 -6.67 -4.65 20.59
CA ALA A 200 -6.97 -5.15 19.26
C ALA A 200 -6.50 -4.13 18.22
N PRO A 201 -6.02 -4.57 17.04
CA PRO A 201 -5.80 -3.66 15.93
C PRO A 201 -7.13 -3.21 15.33
N ASN A 202 -7.14 -2.02 14.75
CA ASN A 202 -8.22 -1.59 13.89
C ASN A 202 -8.21 -2.42 12.59
N VAL A 203 -9.39 -2.74 12.06
CA VAL A 203 -9.53 -3.57 10.85
C VAL A 203 -10.66 -3.05 9.96
N ARG A 204 -10.44 -3.04 8.65
CA ARG A 204 -11.43 -2.65 7.63
C ARG A 204 -11.30 -3.52 6.37
N HIS A 205 -12.43 -3.94 5.82
CA HIS A 205 -12.47 -4.57 4.50
C HIS A 205 -12.65 -3.49 3.43
N VAL A 206 -11.89 -3.59 2.35
CA VAL A 206 -11.88 -2.60 1.27
C VAL A 206 -11.91 -3.31 -0.08
N ASP A 207 -12.76 -2.83 -0.97
CA ASP A 207 -12.72 -3.23 -2.38
C ASP A 207 -11.70 -2.37 -3.13
N LEU A 208 -10.84 -3.03 -3.90
CA LEU A 208 -9.85 -2.41 -4.77
C LEU A 208 -10.20 -2.68 -6.23
N GLY A 209 -10.58 -1.61 -6.93
CA GLY A 209 -10.93 -1.61 -8.34
C GLY A 209 -9.75 -1.96 -9.25
N ARG A 210 -10.01 -1.98 -10.55
CA ARG A 210 -8.92 -2.10 -11.54
C ARG A 210 -8.24 -0.75 -11.66
N ASP A 211 -6.91 -0.79 -11.78
CA ASP A 211 -6.04 0.39 -11.87
C ASP A 211 -6.15 1.35 -10.66
N GLU A 212 -6.68 0.86 -9.55
CA GLU A 212 -6.64 1.54 -8.27
C GLU A 212 -5.40 1.12 -7.47
N MET A 213 -4.99 1.99 -6.55
CA MET A 213 -3.82 1.77 -5.71
C MET A 213 -4.18 1.84 -4.24
N LEU A 214 -3.52 1.00 -3.43
CA LEU A 214 -3.39 1.20 -1.99
C LEU A 214 -2.00 1.78 -1.73
N LEU A 215 -1.94 2.88 -0.98
CA LEU A 215 -0.70 3.43 -0.45
C LEU A 215 -0.69 3.23 1.07
N LEU A 216 0.38 2.67 1.59
CA LEU A 216 0.70 2.64 3.01
C LEU A 216 1.85 3.63 3.26
N CYS A 217 1.78 4.43 4.32
CA CYS A 217 2.86 5.37 4.65
C CYS A 217 2.98 5.66 6.14
N SER A 218 4.20 6.01 6.56
CA SER A 218 4.50 6.62 7.86
C SER A 218 4.15 8.11 7.89
N ASP A 219 4.29 8.71 9.06
CA ASP A 219 3.87 10.08 9.34
C ASP A 219 4.75 11.14 8.69
N GLY A 220 6.03 10.85 8.48
CA GLY A 220 6.97 11.71 7.75
C GLY A 220 6.57 11.95 6.30
N VAL A 221 5.58 11.20 5.79
CA VAL A 221 4.89 11.47 4.51
C VAL A 221 3.59 12.23 4.74
N HIS A 222 2.62 11.63 5.45
CA HIS A 222 1.24 12.15 5.45
C HIS A 222 1.05 13.41 6.30
N LYS A 223 1.99 13.78 7.17
CA LYS A 223 2.00 15.09 7.84
C LYS A 223 2.39 16.23 6.88
N HIS A 224 3.04 15.91 5.75
CA HIS A 224 3.58 16.89 4.80
C HIS A 224 3.02 16.75 3.37
N ALA A 225 2.25 15.69 3.09
CA ALA A 225 1.58 15.46 1.80
C ALA A 225 0.08 15.24 2.00
N GLY A 226 -0.73 16.16 1.48
CA GLY A 226 -2.19 16.05 1.55
C GLY A 226 -2.76 15.01 0.60
N ALA A 227 -4.03 14.66 0.77
CA ALA A 227 -4.72 13.68 -0.08
C ALA A 227 -4.67 14.00 -1.59
N HIS A 228 -4.70 15.29 -1.95
CA HIS A 228 -4.56 15.72 -3.34
C HIS A 228 -3.13 15.53 -3.87
N ASP A 229 -2.12 15.84 -3.06
CA ASP A 229 -0.71 15.66 -3.44
C ASP A 229 -0.38 14.19 -3.64
N ILE A 230 -0.81 13.34 -2.69
CA ILE A 230 -0.67 11.88 -2.76
C ILE A 230 -1.26 11.36 -4.08
N ALA A 231 -2.53 11.68 -4.36
CA ALA A 231 -3.18 11.21 -5.57
C ALA A 231 -2.49 11.71 -6.85
N ARG A 232 -2.16 13.00 -6.92
CA ARG A 232 -1.50 13.62 -8.07
C ARG A 232 -0.13 12.98 -8.36
N LEU A 233 0.69 12.79 -7.34
CA LEU A 233 2.04 12.24 -7.51
C LEU A 233 2.05 10.76 -7.87
N LEU A 234 1.07 9.99 -7.37
CA LEU A 234 0.93 8.57 -7.68
C LEU A 234 0.26 8.28 -9.03
N ARG A 235 -0.57 9.15 -9.60
CA ARG A 235 -1.20 8.90 -10.91
C ARG A 235 -0.29 9.11 -12.13
N GLY A 236 0.95 9.57 -11.93
CA GLY A 236 1.88 9.79 -13.03
C GLY A 236 2.21 8.52 -13.83
N SER A 237 2.66 8.71 -15.07
CA SER A 237 3.05 7.62 -15.99
C SER A 237 4.45 7.05 -15.75
N SER A 238 5.23 7.64 -14.83
CA SER A 238 6.55 7.13 -14.46
C SER A 238 6.46 5.76 -13.76
N PRO A 239 7.55 4.99 -13.70
CA PRO A 239 7.63 3.78 -12.87
C PRO A 239 7.10 4.01 -11.46
N LEU A 240 6.43 3.01 -10.87
CA LEU A 240 5.74 3.17 -9.58
C LEU A 240 6.72 3.58 -8.48
N VAL A 241 7.92 3.03 -8.55
CA VAL A 241 9.03 3.37 -7.65
C VAL A 241 9.46 4.84 -7.75
N ALA A 242 9.54 5.40 -8.97
CA ALA A 242 9.88 6.81 -9.17
C ALA A 242 8.77 7.73 -8.62
N ARG A 243 7.51 7.29 -8.66
CA ARG A 243 6.39 8.01 -8.03
C ARG A 243 6.48 8.02 -6.51
N CYS A 244 6.85 6.89 -5.90
CA CYS A 244 7.09 6.81 -4.45
C CYS A 244 8.22 7.75 -4.02
N MET A 245 9.35 7.75 -4.74
CA MET A 245 10.46 8.67 -4.47
C MET A 245 10.05 10.14 -4.57
N ARG A 246 9.26 10.51 -5.59
CA ARG A 246 8.76 11.88 -5.71
C ARG A 246 7.82 12.27 -4.57
N LEU A 247 7.06 11.33 -4.02
CA LEU A 247 6.18 11.60 -2.88
C LEU A 247 7.00 11.85 -1.61
N ILE A 248 8.07 11.09 -1.37
CA ILE A 248 9.02 11.35 -0.28
C ILE A 248 9.71 12.70 -0.48
N GLU A 249 10.23 12.97 -1.69
CA GLU A 249 10.87 14.26 -1.99
C GLU A 249 9.89 15.43 -1.78
N PHE A 250 8.64 15.28 -2.21
CA PHE A 250 7.61 16.28 -1.94
C PHE A 250 7.45 16.51 -0.44
N ALA A 251 7.29 15.46 0.37
CA ALA A 251 7.20 15.59 1.82
C ALA A 251 8.43 16.28 2.42
N ARG A 252 9.64 15.96 1.95
CA ARG A 252 10.90 16.60 2.37
C ARG A 252 10.94 18.08 2.06
N THR A 253 10.58 18.47 0.83
CA THR A 253 10.53 19.88 0.42
C THR A 253 9.42 20.66 1.13
N SER A 254 8.36 19.97 1.57
CA SER A 254 7.27 20.49 2.40
C SER A 254 7.59 20.47 3.90
N GLY A 255 8.85 20.25 4.29
CA GLY A 255 9.34 20.41 5.65
C GLY A 255 9.52 19.13 6.47
N SER A 256 9.30 17.94 5.90
CA SER A 256 9.51 16.68 6.62
C SER A 256 10.97 16.49 7.02
N ASN A 257 11.21 16.33 8.33
CA ASN A 257 12.51 15.99 8.90
C ASN A 257 12.55 14.58 9.51
N ASP A 258 11.40 13.91 9.60
CA ASP A 258 11.21 12.58 10.18
C ASP A 258 11.55 11.46 9.19
N ASP A 259 11.67 10.21 9.58
CA ASP A 259 11.75 9.09 8.64
C ASP A 259 10.51 9.05 7.73
N ALA A 260 10.68 8.66 6.46
CA ALA A 260 9.60 8.71 5.50
C ALA A 260 9.57 7.46 4.64
N THR A 261 8.46 6.72 4.74
CA THR A 261 8.25 5.47 4.02
C THR A 261 6.93 5.47 3.27
N VAL A 262 6.98 5.03 2.01
CA VAL A 262 5.83 4.87 1.13
C VAL A 262 5.89 3.50 0.49
N LEU A 263 4.86 2.67 0.70
CA LEU A 263 4.65 1.41 0.00
C LEU A 263 3.36 1.50 -0.80
N VAL A 264 3.44 1.26 -2.11
CA VAL A 264 2.27 1.27 -3.00
C VAL A 264 2.01 -0.12 -3.57
N VAL A 265 0.74 -0.52 -3.55
CA VAL A 265 0.21 -1.69 -4.23
C VAL A 265 -0.76 -1.21 -5.30
N HIS A 266 -0.43 -1.43 -6.57
CA HIS A 266 -1.23 -1.05 -7.71
C HIS A 266 -1.87 -2.28 -8.35
N ARG A 267 -3.21 -2.33 -8.40
CA ARG A 267 -3.97 -3.40 -9.02
C ARG A 267 -4.11 -3.18 -10.52
N ALA A 268 -3.01 -3.37 -11.24
CA ALA A 268 -2.94 -3.19 -12.68
C ALA A 268 -3.78 -4.24 -13.43
N GLU A 269 -4.52 -3.77 -14.43
CA GLU A 269 -5.13 -4.68 -15.40
C GLU A 269 -4.10 -5.13 -16.46
N ARG A 270 -4.00 -6.45 -16.71
CA ARG A 270 -3.14 -6.96 -17.80
C ARG A 270 -3.65 -6.46 -19.15
N ALA A 271 -2.76 -5.98 -20.02
CA ALA A 271 -3.10 -5.50 -21.36
C ALA A 271 -3.94 -6.50 -22.18
N ARG A 272 -3.64 -7.81 -22.08
CA ARG A 272 -4.43 -8.87 -22.73
C ARG A 272 -5.86 -8.97 -22.18
N ALA A 273 -6.04 -8.78 -20.87
CA ALA A 273 -7.37 -8.79 -20.24
C ALA A 273 -8.19 -7.55 -20.65
N ARG A 274 -7.53 -6.38 -20.75
CA ARG A 274 -8.15 -5.16 -21.31
C ARG A 274 -8.65 -5.39 -22.73
N LEU A 275 -7.79 -5.95 -23.60
CA LEU A 275 -8.13 -6.23 -25.00
C LEU A 275 -9.31 -7.18 -25.12
N VAL A 276 -9.28 -8.32 -24.42
CA VAL A 276 -10.39 -9.30 -24.44
C VAL A 276 -11.69 -8.64 -24.01
N ARG A 277 -11.68 -7.83 -22.94
CA ARG A 277 -12.89 -7.15 -22.46
C ARG A 277 -13.44 -6.16 -23.49
N LEU A 278 -12.59 -5.35 -24.12
CA LEU A 278 -13.01 -4.42 -25.15
C LEU A 278 -13.64 -5.16 -26.35
N VAL A 279 -13.03 -6.27 -26.77
CA VAL A 279 -13.59 -7.14 -27.82
C VAL A 279 -14.93 -7.75 -27.39
N SER A 280 -15.05 -8.25 -26.17
CA SER A 280 -16.30 -8.81 -25.65
C SER A 280 -17.43 -7.78 -25.55
N ILE A 281 -17.13 -6.56 -25.09
CA ILE A 281 -18.09 -5.45 -25.06
C ILE A 281 -18.52 -5.08 -26.48
N GLY A 282 -17.56 -4.96 -27.41
CA GLY A 282 -17.85 -4.70 -28.82
C GLY A 282 -18.74 -5.78 -29.45
N ALA A 283 -18.45 -7.05 -29.18
CA ALA A 283 -19.26 -8.18 -29.66
C ALA A 283 -20.68 -8.15 -29.07
N LEU A 284 -20.84 -7.81 -27.79
CA LEU A 284 -22.15 -7.67 -27.16
C LEU A 284 -22.96 -6.53 -27.77
N ILE A 285 -22.35 -5.36 -27.99
CA ILE A 285 -22.98 -4.22 -28.66
C ILE A 285 -23.43 -4.60 -30.07
N ALA A 286 -22.58 -5.30 -30.83
CA ALA A 286 -22.92 -5.77 -32.17
C ALA A 286 -24.10 -6.76 -32.16
N LEU A 287 -24.12 -7.70 -31.22
CA LEU A 287 -25.24 -8.64 -31.03
C LEU A 287 -26.56 -7.93 -30.71
N VAL A 288 -26.53 -6.95 -29.81
CA VAL A 288 -27.71 -6.14 -29.47
C VAL A 288 -28.19 -5.32 -30.68
N ALA A 289 -27.27 -4.71 -31.44
CA ALA A 289 -27.62 -3.97 -32.64
C ALA A 289 -28.26 -4.86 -33.72
N ILE A 290 -27.71 -6.07 -33.94
CA ILE A 290 -28.30 -7.05 -34.86
C ILE A 290 -29.70 -7.46 -34.40
N ALA A 291 -29.89 -7.75 -33.11
CA ALA A 291 -31.20 -8.11 -32.57
C ALA A 291 -32.24 -6.98 -32.76
N LEU A 292 -31.85 -5.72 -32.52
CA LEU A 292 -32.71 -4.56 -32.76
C LEU A 292 -33.07 -4.39 -34.25
N LEU A 293 -32.12 -4.61 -35.17
CA LEU A 293 -32.38 -4.56 -36.61
C LEU A 293 -33.35 -5.66 -37.06
N LEU A 294 -33.22 -6.88 -36.53
CA LEU A 294 -34.14 -7.98 -36.82
C LEU A 294 -35.56 -7.66 -36.32
N LEU A 295 -35.69 -7.15 -35.08
CA LEU A 295 -36.98 -6.74 -34.52
C LEU A 295 -37.63 -5.59 -35.30
N ALA A 296 -36.83 -4.62 -35.78
CA ALA A 296 -37.33 -3.55 -36.63
C ALA A 296 -37.80 -4.06 -38.01
N GLY A 297 -37.07 -5.02 -38.60
CA GLY A 297 -37.45 -5.67 -39.84
C GLY A 297 -38.79 -6.40 -39.73
N ASP A 298 -38.99 -7.16 -38.65
CA ASP A 298 -40.24 -7.88 -38.37
C ASP A 298 -41.43 -6.92 -38.15
N TRP A 299 -41.19 -5.75 -37.54
CA TRP A 299 -42.23 -4.74 -37.37
C TRP A 299 -42.66 -4.12 -38.70
N VAL A 300 -41.71 -3.84 -39.60
CA VAL A 300 -41.98 -3.29 -40.93
C VAL A 300 -42.71 -4.31 -41.83
N THR A 301 -42.37 -5.60 -41.76
CA THR A 301 -43.06 -6.64 -42.52
C THR A 301 -44.48 -6.88 -41.99
N ALA A 302 -44.69 -6.84 -40.67
CA ALA A 302 -46.02 -6.92 -40.07
C ALA A 302 -46.96 -5.77 -40.50
N GLN A 303 -46.43 -4.56 -40.73
CA GLN A 303 -47.20 -3.42 -41.24
C GLN A 303 -47.54 -3.51 -42.74
N ARG A 304 -46.85 -4.36 -43.50
CA ARG A 304 -47.04 -4.50 -44.95
C ARG A 304 -48.00 -5.63 -45.34
N LEU A 305 -48.55 -6.38 -44.39
CA LEU A 305 -49.59 -7.37 -44.70
C LEU A 305 -50.86 -6.65 -45.16
N PRO A 306 -51.32 -6.84 -46.41
CA PRO A 306 -52.55 -6.21 -46.89
C PRO A 306 -53.75 -6.80 -46.15
N ALA A 307 -54.62 -5.94 -45.64
CA ALA A 307 -55.95 -6.34 -45.18
C ALA A 307 -56.68 -7.00 -46.35
N THR A 308 -56.83 -8.32 -46.30
CA THR A 308 -57.58 -9.07 -47.32
C THR A 308 -59.01 -8.53 -47.36
N ALA A 309 -59.34 -7.93 -48.51
CA ALA A 309 -60.61 -7.30 -48.80
C ALA A 309 -61.76 -8.32 -48.70
N ASN A 310 -62.67 -8.10 -47.75
CA ASN A 310 -63.98 -8.73 -47.76
C ASN A 310 -64.82 -8.07 -48.87
N ALA A 311 -64.77 -8.64 -50.07
CA ALA A 311 -65.67 -8.29 -51.16
C ALA A 311 -67.08 -8.81 -50.84
N LYS A 312 -67.97 -7.91 -50.41
CA LYS A 312 -69.42 -8.16 -50.40
C LYS A 312 -69.92 -8.18 -51.85
N VAL A 313 -70.43 -9.32 -52.29
CA VAL A 313 -71.28 -9.46 -53.47
C VAL A 313 -72.73 -9.25 -53.02
N GLN A 314 -73.44 -8.31 -53.66
CA GLN A 314 -74.90 -8.22 -53.64
C GLN A 314 -75.39 -7.92 -55.06
N PRO A 315 -76.45 -8.61 -55.55
CA PRO A 315 -77.43 -7.97 -56.43
C PRO A 315 -78.44 -7.13 -55.62
#